data_AF-A0A522W7Z7-F1
#
_entry.id   AF-A0A522W7Z7-F1
#
_cell.length_a   1.000
_cell.length_b   1.000
_cell.length_c   1.000
_cell.angle_alpha   90.00
_cell.angle_beta   90.00
_cell.angle_gamma   90.00
#
_symmetry.space_group_name_H-M   'P 1'
#
loop_
_entity.id
_entity.type
_entity.pdbx_description
1 polymer ?
#
loop_
_entity_poly.entity_id
_entity_poly.type
_entity_poly.pdbx_seq_one_letter_code
_entity_poly.pdbx_strand_id
1 'polypeptide(L)'
;MAEGDDHVTVGALATASAVILPEGAAPEWVKLFEYGTIRGRDGRGPYVLRDLAHGQQVVAATVAYQKGADLPVDYEHQTQLAPTNGKPAPAAGWIKALDARPDGIYAQVDWTAPAAQRIGTKEYR
;
A
#
# COMPACT_ATOMS: atom_id res chain seq x y z
N MET A 1 -38.31 -9.74 -8.07
CA MET A 1 -36.89 -10.14 -8.08
C MET A 1 -36.18 -9.04 -8.83
N ALA A 2 -35.50 -8.13 -8.13
CA ALA A 2 -34.79 -7.02 -8.76
C ALA A 2 -33.31 -7.41 -8.80
N GLU A 3 -32.77 -7.53 -10.02
CA GLU A 3 -31.35 -7.69 -10.27
C GLU A 3 -30.62 -6.42 -9.80
N GLY A 4 -29.71 -6.58 -8.85
CA GLY A 4 -28.78 -5.55 -8.43
C GLY A 4 -27.61 -5.51 -9.40
N ASP A 5 -27.43 -4.37 -10.04
CA ASP A 5 -26.32 -4.08 -10.94
C ASP A 5 -25.03 -4.00 -10.10
N ASP A 6 -24.31 -5.13 -10.02
CA ASP A 6 -23.05 -5.26 -9.30
C ASP A 6 -21.97 -4.54 -10.12
N HIS A 7 -21.73 -3.28 -9.80
CA HIS A 7 -20.65 -2.49 -10.39
C HIS A 7 -19.29 -3.12 -10.01
N VAL A 8 -18.82 -4.06 -10.83
CA VAL A 8 -17.46 -4.62 -10.75
C VAL A 8 -16.47 -3.55 -11.18
N THR A 9 -15.89 -2.86 -10.21
CA THR A 9 -14.73 -1.98 -10.46
C THR A 9 -13.50 -2.88 -10.60
N VAL A 10 -13.04 -3.09 -11.84
CA VAL A 10 -11.80 -3.83 -12.12
C VAL A 10 -10.60 -2.91 -11.86
N GLY A 11 -10.13 -2.90 -10.61
CA GLY A 11 -8.87 -2.25 -10.25
C GLY A 11 -7.67 -3.14 -10.59
N ALA A 12 -6.81 -2.68 -11.52
CA ALA A 12 -5.51 -3.29 -11.77
C ALA A 12 -4.51 -2.79 -10.71
N LEU A 13 -4.01 -3.69 -9.88
CA LEU A 13 -3.03 -3.38 -8.83
C LEU A 13 -1.62 -3.36 -9.40
N ALA A 14 -0.99 -2.18 -9.36
CA ALA A 14 0.31 -2.04 -8.72
C ALA A 14 0.02 -1.58 -7.29
N THR A 15 0.69 -2.09 -6.26
CA THR A 15 0.48 -1.59 -4.89
C THR A 15 1.03 -0.16 -4.77
N ALA A 16 0.20 0.80 -5.15
CA ALA A 16 0.14 2.19 -4.71
C ALA A 16 -1.20 2.73 -5.26
N SER A 17 -2.21 2.95 -4.42
CA SER A 17 -3.34 3.78 -4.86
C SER A 17 -2.80 5.20 -5.01
N ALA A 18 -3.15 5.88 -6.11
CA ALA A 18 -2.62 7.20 -6.43
C ALA A 18 -2.90 8.16 -5.26
N VAL A 19 -1.85 8.57 -4.55
CA VAL A 19 -1.97 9.59 -3.52
C VAL A 19 -1.83 10.95 -4.18
N ILE A 20 -2.81 11.84 -3.95
CA ILE A 20 -2.62 13.26 -4.25
C ILE A 20 -1.52 13.74 -3.30
N LEU A 21 -0.34 14.02 -3.86
CA LEU A 21 0.76 14.58 -3.09
C LEU A 21 0.37 15.98 -2.62
N PRO A 22 0.40 16.28 -1.31
CA PRO A 22 0.42 17.67 -0.85
C PRO A 22 1.61 18.36 -1.55
N GLU A 23 1.44 19.62 -1.97
CA GLU A 23 2.40 20.32 -2.83
C GLU A 23 3.87 20.09 -2.45
N GLY A 24 4.56 19.24 -3.22
CA GLY A 24 5.99 18.98 -3.09
C GLY A 24 6.43 18.18 -1.85
N ALA A 25 5.52 17.52 -1.13
CA ALA A 25 5.86 16.75 0.07
C ALA A 25 5.41 15.29 -0.03
N ALA A 26 6.19 14.40 0.60
CA ALA A 26 5.76 13.02 0.79
C ALA A 26 4.58 12.96 1.77
N PRO A 27 3.51 12.23 1.43
CA PRO A 27 2.32 12.16 2.26
C PRO A 27 2.61 11.32 3.51
N GLU A 28 2.16 11.79 4.66
CA GLU A 28 2.27 11.02 5.91
C GLU A 28 1.44 9.73 5.84
N TRP A 29 0.24 9.80 5.25
CA TRP A 29 -0.67 8.66 5.09
C TRP A 29 -0.83 8.27 3.63
N VAL A 30 -0.52 7.01 3.31
CA VAL A 30 -0.62 6.44 1.96
C VAL A 30 -1.74 5.41 1.93
N LYS A 31 -2.64 5.53 0.95
CA LYS A 31 -3.67 4.51 0.71
C LYS A 31 -3.04 3.27 0.08
N LEU A 32 -3.10 2.14 0.79
CA LEU A 32 -2.54 0.87 0.32
C LEU A 32 -3.52 0.11 -0.57
N PHE A 33 -4.77 -0.01 -0.12
CA PHE A 33 -5.80 -0.80 -0.79
C PHE A 33 -7.15 -0.10 -0.69
N GLU A 34 -7.93 -0.20 -1.76
CA GLU A 34 -9.33 0.20 -1.79
C GLU A 34 -10.22 -1.00 -1.49
N TYR A 35 -11.47 -0.77 -1.07
CA TYR A 35 -12.45 -1.84 -1.00
C TYR A 35 -12.86 -2.29 -2.41
N GLY A 36 -12.96 -3.60 -2.61
CA GLY A 36 -13.33 -4.24 -3.85
C GLY A 36 -12.58 -5.55 -4.10
N THR A 37 -12.64 -5.98 -5.36
CA THR A 37 -11.88 -7.12 -5.88
C THR A 37 -10.72 -6.61 -6.72
N ILE A 38 -9.52 -7.06 -6.37
CA ILE A 38 -8.25 -6.51 -6.85
C ILE A 38 -7.49 -7.61 -7.60
N ARG A 39 -6.96 -7.30 -8.78
CA ARG A 39 -6.09 -8.20 -9.56
C ARG A 39 -4.75 -7.55 -9.82
N GLY A 40 -3.66 -8.28 -9.58
CA GLY A 40 -2.32 -7.85 -9.96
C GLY A 40 -2.18 -7.77 -11.48
N ARG A 41 -1.39 -6.81 -11.98
CA ARG A 41 -1.09 -6.70 -13.42
C ARG A 41 -0.44 -7.97 -13.99
N ASP A 42 0.26 -8.72 -13.14
CA ASP A 42 0.88 -10.01 -13.47
C ASP A 42 -0.09 -11.20 -13.42
N GLY A 43 -1.39 -10.96 -13.20
CA GLY A 43 -2.44 -11.97 -13.17
C GLY A 43 -2.73 -12.55 -11.78
N ARG A 44 -1.95 -12.21 -10.74
CA ARG A 44 -2.22 -12.68 -9.37
C ARG A 44 -3.55 -12.16 -8.82
N GLY A 45 -4.15 -12.95 -7.94
CA GLY A 45 -5.48 -12.72 -7.38
C GLY A 45 -6.55 -13.64 -8.00
N PRO A 46 -7.85 -13.31 -7.87
CA PRO A 46 -8.36 -12.09 -7.26
C PRO A 46 -8.10 -12.03 -5.74
N TYR A 47 -7.71 -10.86 -5.26
CA TYR A 47 -7.71 -10.50 -3.84
C TYR A 47 -9.00 -9.76 -3.53
N VAL A 48 -9.59 -9.98 -2.35
CA VAL A 48 -10.87 -9.36 -1.97
C VAL A 48 -10.71 -8.61 -0.66
N LEU A 49 -11.03 -7.32 -0.67
CA LEU A 49 -11.14 -6.49 0.53
C LEU A 49 -12.54 -5.88 0.53
N ARG A 50 -13.43 -6.32 1.43
CA ARG A 50 -14.89 -6.17 1.20
C ARG A 50 -15.40 -4.80 1.62
N ASP A 51 -15.14 -4.45 2.88
CA ASP A 51 -15.72 -3.30 3.55
C ASP A 51 -14.84 -2.92 4.74
N LEU A 52 -15.27 -1.89 5.48
CA LEU A 52 -14.57 -1.39 6.67
C LEU A 52 -14.30 -2.49 7.71
N ALA A 53 -15.29 -3.33 8.00
CA ALA A 53 -15.14 -4.39 9.00
C ALA A 53 -14.09 -5.42 8.55
N HIS A 54 -14.10 -5.81 7.27
CA HIS A 54 -13.08 -6.68 6.71
C HIS A 54 -11.70 -5.99 6.70
N GLY A 55 -11.65 -4.69 6.39
CA GLY A 55 -10.43 -3.89 6.48
C GLY A 55 -9.81 -3.88 7.87
N GLN A 56 -10.63 -3.69 8.90
CA GLN A 56 -10.19 -3.74 10.30
C GLN A 56 -9.65 -5.13 10.68
N GLN A 57 -10.27 -6.21 10.19
CA GLN A 57 -9.77 -7.57 10.39
C GLN A 57 -8.40 -7.78 9.73
N VAL A 58 -8.22 -7.30 8.50
CA VAL A 58 -6.93 -7.37 7.79
C VAL A 58 -5.86 -6.58 8.55
N VAL A 59 -6.14 -5.34 8.95
CA VAL A 59 -5.22 -4.52 9.75
C VAL A 59 -4.81 -5.21 11.04
N ALA A 60 -5.78 -5.74 11.80
CA ALA A 60 -5.50 -6.44 13.05
C ALA A 60 -4.64 -7.69 12.84
N ALA A 61 -4.93 -8.48 11.80
CA ALA A 61 -4.14 -9.65 11.44
C ALA A 61 -2.72 -9.28 11.03
N THR A 62 -2.54 -8.21 10.25
CA THR A 62 -1.22 -7.71 9.86
C THR A 62 -0.41 -7.25 11.07
N VAL A 63 -0.98 -6.44 11.95
CA VAL A 63 -0.31 -5.96 13.17
C VAL A 63 0.12 -7.13 14.07
N ALA A 64 -0.76 -8.11 14.26
CA ALA A 64 -0.44 -9.31 15.04
C ALA A 64 0.68 -10.13 14.39
N TYR A 65 0.68 -10.27 13.06
CA TYR A 65 1.72 -10.99 12.32
C TYR A 65 3.10 -10.33 12.47
N GLN A 66 3.16 -8.99 12.48
CA GLN A 66 4.43 -8.27 12.58
C GLN A 66 5.09 -8.33 13.95
N LYS A 67 4.34 -8.65 15.01
CA LYS A 67 4.90 -8.79 16.38
C LYS A 67 5.74 -7.57 16.82
N GLY A 68 5.31 -6.37 16.43
CA GLY A 68 5.99 -5.11 16.74
C GLY A 68 7.16 -4.75 15.83
N ALA A 69 7.45 -5.54 14.79
CA ALA A 69 8.39 -5.15 13.75
C ALA A 69 7.78 -4.08 12.83
N ASP A 70 8.57 -3.08 12.48
CA ASP A 70 8.19 -2.11 11.45
C ASP A 70 8.21 -2.76 10.05
N LEU A 71 7.25 -2.37 9.22
CA LEU A 71 7.14 -2.81 7.83
C LEU A 71 7.91 -1.84 6.92
N PRO A 72 8.96 -2.29 6.18
CA PRO A 72 9.71 -1.41 5.30
C PRO A 72 8.92 -1.09 4.02
N VAL A 73 9.02 0.16 3.57
CA VAL A 73 8.69 0.56 2.20
C VAL A 73 9.97 0.46 1.38
N ASP A 74 9.98 -0.28 0.28
CA ASP A 74 11.17 -0.46 -0.54
C ASP A 74 11.10 0.28 -1.88
N TYR A 75 12.27 0.48 -2.48
CA TYR A 75 12.39 0.95 -3.85
C TYR A 75 12.43 -0.24 -4.79
N GLU A 76 11.71 -0.19 -5.92
CA GLU A 76 11.89 -1.12 -7.05
C GLU A 76 11.84 -2.62 -6.70
N HIS A 77 11.04 -3.02 -5.71
CA HIS A 77 10.99 -4.40 -5.20
C HIS A 77 12.37 -4.92 -4.72
N GLN A 78 13.29 -4.04 -4.36
CA GLN A 78 14.68 -4.38 -4.09
C GLN A 78 14.84 -5.26 -2.84
N THR A 79 13.90 -5.22 -1.88
CA THR A 79 13.90 -6.17 -0.74
C THR A 79 13.77 -7.62 -1.24
N GLN A 80 12.93 -7.85 -2.24
CA GLN A 80 12.73 -9.16 -2.85
C GLN A 80 13.88 -9.55 -3.80
N LEU A 81 14.47 -8.57 -4.50
CA LEU A 81 15.52 -8.81 -5.49
C LEU A 81 16.92 -8.95 -4.89
N ALA A 82 17.17 -8.40 -3.69
CA ALA A 82 18.48 -8.42 -3.04
C ALA A 82 19.12 -9.81 -2.93
N PRO A 83 18.40 -10.89 -2.56
CA PRO A 83 18.95 -12.25 -2.53
C PRO A 83 19.46 -12.75 -3.90
N THR A 84 18.92 -12.22 -5.00
CA THR A 84 19.29 -12.62 -6.37
C THR A 84 20.35 -11.71 -6.99
N ASN A 85 20.25 -10.40 -6.77
CA ASN A 85 21.12 -9.42 -7.45
C ASN A 85 22.27 -8.90 -6.57
N GLY A 86 22.27 -9.19 -5.26
CA GLY A 86 23.32 -8.80 -4.32
C GLY A 86 23.44 -7.30 -4.05
N LYS A 87 22.54 -6.46 -4.59
CA LYS A 87 22.58 -5.02 -4.40
C LYS A 87 21.94 -4.63 -3.06
N PRO A 88 22.37 -3.51 -2.42
CA PRO A 88 21.75 -3.02 -1.19
C PRO A 88 20.24 -2.80 -1.34
N ALA A 89 19.49 -3.06 -0.27
CA ALA A 89 18.05 -2.79 -0.17
C ALA A 89 17.74 -1.79 0.96
N PRO A 90 18.12 -0.50 0.79
CA PRO A 90 17.75 0.53 1.77
C PRO A 90 16.23 0.75 1.72
N ALA A 91 15.60 0.85 2.90
CA ALA A 91 14.20 1.23 3.00
C ALA A 91 14.01 2.71 2.58
N ALA A 92 12.92 3.00 1.87
CA ALA A 92 12.44 4.35 1.61
C ALA A 92 11.80 4.97 2.87
N GLY A 93 11.20 4.13 3.71
CA GLY A 93 10.58 4.51 4.97
C GLY A 93 10.04 3.29 5.69
N TRP A 94 9.35 3.53 6.81
CA TRP A 94 8.77 2.48 7.65
C TRP A 94 7.29 2.76 7.93
N ILE A 95 6.44 1.76 7.74
CA ILE A 95 5.03 1.85 8.14
C ILE A 95 4.96 1.76 9.66
N LYS A 96 4.49 2.85 10.29
CA LYS A 96 4.37 2.99 11.75
C LYS A 96 2.97 2.68 12.25
N ALA A 97 1.96 2.84 11.40
CA ALA A 97 0.57 2.53 11.72
C ALA A 97 -0.19 2.09 10.46
N LEU A 98 -1.20 1.26 10.67
CA LEU A 98 -2.18 0.86 9.67
C LEU A 98 -3.57 1.27 10.16
N ASP A 99 -4.38 1.79 9.26
CA ASP A 99 -5.72 2.29 9.58
C ASP A 99 -6.71 1.92 8.49
N ALA A 100 -7.84 1.33 8.88
CA ALA A 100 -8.94 1.03 7.98
C ALA A 100 -9.95 2.18 8.03
N ARG A 101 -10.14 2.85 6.89
CA ARG A 101 -10.97 4.05 6.72
C ARG A 101 -12.15 3.74 5.80
N PRO A 102 -13.17 4.62 5.70
CA PRO A 102 -14.37 4.34 4.92
C PRO A 102 -14.15 3.94 3.45
N ASP A 103 -13.00 4.29 2.86
CA ASP A 103 -12.67 4.02 1.45
C ASP A 103 -11.49 3.06 1.24
N GLY A 104 -10.90 2.50 2.30
CA GLY A 104 -9.79 1.55 2.17
C GLY A 104 -8.84 1.48 3.36
N ILE A 105 -7.72 0.78 3.19
CA ILE A 105 -6.65 0.69 4.19
C ILE A 105 -5.54 1.69 3.87
N TYR A 106 -5.10 2.41 4.89
CA TYR A 106 -4.02 3.39 4.83
C TYR A 106 -2.86 2.97 5.73
N ALA A 107 -1.66 3.41 5.36
CA ALA A 107 -0.44 3.27 6.13
C ALA A 107 0.12 4.66 6.49
N GLN A 108 0.48 4.85 7.75
CA GLN A 108 1.29 5.99 8.17
C GLN A 108 2.75 5.63 7.93
N VAL A 109 3.45 6.43 7.14
CA VAL A 109 4.83 6.14 6.75
C VAL A 109 5.77 7.19 7.33
N ASP A 110 6.76 6.71 8.08
CA ASP A 110 7.93 7.50 8.46
C ASP A 110 8.95 7.44 7.31
N TRP A 111 8.99 8.50 6.51
CA TRP A 111 9.85 8.58 5.34
C TRP A 111 11.28 8.94 5.72
N THR A 112 12.24 8.29 5.07
CA THR A 112 13.62 8.79 5.09
C THR A 112 13.71 10.14 4.39
N ALA A 113 14.64 11.00 4.81
CA ALA A 113 14.84 12.30 4.15
C ALA A 113 15.09 12.19 2.63
N PRO A 114 15.88 11.21 2.12
CA PRO A 114 16.01 11.01 0.68
C PRO A 114 14.68 10.60 0.01
N ALA A 115 13.89 9.71 0.60
CA ALA A 115 12.60 9.33 0.02
C ALA A 115 11.64 10.52 -0.04
N ALA A 116 11.55 11.27 1.07
CA ALA A 116 10.69 12.44 1.17
C ALA A 116 11.02 13.48 0.08
N GLN A 117 12.31 13.74 -0.14
CA GLN A 117 12.78 14.62 -1.20
C GLN A 117 12.35 14.10 -2.58
N ARG A 118 12.64 12.83 -2.89
CA ARG A 118 12.37 12.23 -4.21
C ARG A 118 10.88 12.16 -4.55
N ILE A 119 10.04 11.85 -3.58
CA ILE A 119 8.57 11.88 -3.74
C ILE A 119 8.13 13.32 -3.97
N GLY A 120 8.62 14.26 -3.17
CA GLY A 120 8.30 15.69 -3.29
C GLY A 120 8.70 16.29 -4.65
N THR A 121 9.84 15.88 -5.20
CA THR A 121 10.30 16.26 -6.55
C THR A 121 9.68 15.44 -7.67
N LYS A 122 8.76 14.52 -7.37
CA LYS A 122 8.03 13.67 -8.32
C LYS A 122 8.91 12.67 -9.09
N GLU A 123 10.05 12.29 -8.53
CA GLU A 123 10.87 11.18 -9.04
C GLU A 123 10.16 9.83 -8.84
N TYR A 124 9.33 9.73 -7.79
CA TYR A 124 8.46 8.58 -7.50
C TYR A 124 7.00 9.05 -7.37
N ARG A 125 6.15 8.74 -8.37
CA ARG A 125 4.70 9.04 -8.40
C ARG A 125 3.92 8.05 -9.25
#